data_AF-A0A519JY41-F1
#
_entry.id   AF-A0A519JY41-F1
#
_cell.length_a   1.000
_cell.length_b   1.000
_cell.length_c   1.000
_cell.angle_alpha   90.00
_cell.angle_beta   90.00
_cell.angle_gamma   90.00
#
_symmetry.space_group_name_H-M   'P 1'
#
loop_
_entity.id
_entity.type
_entity.pdbx_description
1 polymer ?
#
loop_
_entity_poly.entity_id
_entity_poly.type
_entity_poly.pdbx_seq_one_letter_code
_entity_poly.pdbx_strand_id
1 'polypeptide(L)'
;MTRGVRSSPFGAGPLFTVKQLRARESWTFDVDARAGEVLRVAAIGDGDTDIGLAIHDQRGATVCRDGFGDHYPVCTVSSRAGGKMRVAISNRGDVWTTLQVLSN
;
A
#
# COMPACT_ATOMS: atom_id res chain seq x y z
N MET A 1 4.62 14.41 15.28
CA MET A 1 5.01 13.65 14.07
C MET A 1 3.80 12.87 13.60
N THR A 2 3.29 13.20 12.41
CA THR A 2 2.17 12.56 11.72
C THR A 2 2.60 11.17 11.22
N ARG A 3 2.40 10.13 12.04
CA ARG A 3 2.69 8.75 11.65
C ARG A 3 1.40 7.97 11.42
N GLY A 4 1.12 7.66 10.16
CA GLY A 4 -0.09 6.98 9.72
C GLY A 4 -0.09 5.51 10.11
N VAL A 5 1.05 4.83 9.96
CA VAL A 5 1.21 3.41 10.33
C VAL A 5 1.84 3.28 11.72
N ARG A 6 1.23 2.43 12.56
CA ARG A 6 1.76 2.03 13.87
C ARG A 6 2.59 0.76 13.78
N SER A 7 2.12 -0.23 13.03
CA SER A 7 2.83 -1.49 12.82
C SER A 7 2.37 -2.20 11.55
N SER A 8 3.21 -3.13 11.09
CA SER A 8 2.97 -4.02 9.96
C SER A 8 3.75 -5.32 10.17
N PRO A 9 3.60 -6.33 9.28
CA PRO A 9 4.48 -7.50 9.25
C PRO A 9 5.97 -7.18 9.07
N PHE A 10 6.32 -5.96 8.65
CA PHE A 10 7.70 -5.52 8.41
C PHE A 10 8.31 -4.76 9.59
N GLY A 11 7.57 -4.58 10.69
CA GLY A 11 8.04 -3.91 11.90
C GLY A 11 7.10 -2.83 12.42
N ALA A 12 7.57 -2.14 13.45
CA ALA A 12 6.88 -1.00 14.05
C ALA A 12 7.18 0.30 13.29
N GLY A 13 6.17 1.15 13.17
CA GLY A 13 6.27 2.43 12.46
C GLY A 13 5.98 2.33 10.97
N PRO A 14 6.46 3.32 10.18
CA PRO A 14 6.16 3.42 8.75
C PRO A 14 6.64 2.21 7.96
N LEU A 15 5.95 1.92 6.85
CA LEU A 15 6.39 0.91 5.90
C LEU A 15 7.71 1.34 5.26
N PHE A 16 8.64 0.41 5.23
CA PHE A 16 9.86 0.47 4.43
C PHE A 16 10.24 -0.96 4.06
N THR A 17 9.76 -1.43 2.91
CA THR A 17 10.00 -2.81 2.46
C THR A 17 10.14 -2.88 0.95
N VAL A 18 10.84 -3.91 0.47
CA VAL A 18 11.03 -4.19 -0.94
C VAL A 18 10.56 -5.60 -1.23
N LYS A 19 9.86 -5.79 -2.34
CA LYS A 19 9.41 -7.11 -2.80
C LYS A 19 9.43 -7.19 -4.32
N GLN A 20 9.85 -8.32 -4.85
CA GLN A 20 9.65 -8.66 -6.25
C GLN A 20 8.25 -9.26 -6.44
N LEU A 21 7.52 -8.78 -7.45
CA LEU A 21 6.25 -9.34 -7.89
C LEU A 21 6.39 -9.92 -9.28
N ARG A 22 5.90 -11.15 -9.47
CA ARG A 22 5.77 -11.76 -10.80
C ARG A 22 4.73 -11.01 -11.63
N ALA A 23 4.76 -11.24 -12.94
CA ALA A 23 3.70 -10.80 -13.84
C ALA A 23 2.32 -11.20 -13.29
N ARG A 24 1.37 -10.25 -13.30
CA ARG A 24 0.00 -10.44 -12.80
C ARG A 24 -0.13 -10.85 -11.32
N GLU A 25 0.96 -10.87 -10.54
CA GLU A 25 0.91 -11.23 -9.13
C GLU A 25 0.23 -10.13 -8.30
N SER A 26 -0.53 -10.56 -7.29
CA SER A 26 -1.07 -9.68 -6.26
C SER A 26 -0.51 -10.04 -4.89
N TRP A 27 -0.19 -9.02 -4.11
CA TRP A 27 0.36 -9.13 -2.78
C TRP A 27 -0.45 -8.30 -1.80
N THR A 28 -0.82 -8.91 -0.68
CA THR A 28 -1.59 -8.26 0.37
C THR A 28 -0.90 -8.39 1.71
N PHE A 29 -1.00 -7.35 2.53
CA PHE A 29 -0.63 -7.39 3.94
C PHE A 29 -1.49 -6.41 4.72
N ASP A 30 -1.55 -6.61 6.03
CA ASP A 30 -2.32 -5.75 6.91
C ASP A 30 -1.40 -4.75 7.62
N VAL A 31 -1.88 -3.54 7.88
CA VAL A 31 -1.23 -2.51 8.70
C VAL A 31 -2.17 -2.07 9.81
N ASP A 32 -1.61 -1.68 10.96
CA ASP A 32 -2.37 -0.97 12.01
C ASP A 32 -2.25 0.53 11.80
N ALA A 33 -3.32 1.18 11.36
CA ALA A 33 -3.36 2.61 11.11
C ALA A 33 -3.71 3.39 12.39
N ARG A 34 -3.07 4.54 12.59
CA ARG A 34 -3.34 5.41 13.73
C ARG A 34 -4.65 6.18 13.53
N ALA A 35 -5.52 6.15 14.54
CA ALA A 35 -6.77 6.90 14.52
C ALA A 35 -6.52 8.41 14.52
N GLY A 36 -7.27 9.13 13.68
CA GLY A 36 -7.19 10.59 13.58
C GLY A 36 -6.00 11.11 12.77
N GLU A 37 -5.15 10.23 12.26
CA GLU A 37 -4.01 10.58 11.41
C GLU A 37 -4.30 10.22 9.95
N VAL A 38 -3.61 10.92 9.04
CA VAL A 38 -3.61 10.54 7.62
C VAL A 38 -2.72 9.31 7.45
N LEU A 39 -3.26 8.25 6.84
CA LEU A 39 -2.46 7.15 6.30
C LEU A 39 -2.09 7.47 4.85
N ARG A 40 -0.81 7.51 4.53
CA ARG A 40 -0.32 7.58 3.15
C ARG A 40 0.56 6.38 2.86
N VAL A 41 0.25 5.66 1.80
CA VAL A 41 1.01 4.50 1.32
C VAL A 41 1.37 4.73 -0.14
N ALA A 42 2.64 4.52 -0.49
CA ALA A 42 3.13 4.53 -1.86
C ALA A 42 3.71 3.14 -2.18
N ALA A 43 3.48 2.68 -3.40
CA ALA A 43 4.06 1.46 -3.94
C ALA A 43 4.79 1.85 -5.25
N ILE A 44 6.11 1.73 -5.28
CA ILE A 44 6.97 2.26 -6.34
C ILE A 44 7.62 1.07 -7.04
N GLY A 45 7.20 0.77 -8.25
CA GLY A 45 7.83 -0.18 -9.16
C GLY A 45 9.08 0.40 -9.81
N ASP A 46 9.84 -0.48 -10.47
CA ASP A 46 11.07 -0.15 -11.20
C ASP A 46 10.86 0.55 -12.55
N GLY A 47 9.60 0.67 -13.00
CA GLY A 47 9.24 1.36 -14.24
C GLY A 47 8.81 0.44 -15.39
N ASP A 48 8.93 -0.88 -15.24
CA ASP A 48 8.69 -1.84 -16.31
C ASP A 48 7.20 -2.17 -16.54
N THR A 49 6.34 -1.87 -15.56
CA THR A 49 4.93 -2.29 -15.56
C THR A 49 4.06 -1.41 -14.67
N ASP A 50 2.77 -1.40 -14.98
CA ASP A 50 1.75 -0.73 -14.18
C ASP A 50 1.54 -1.42 -12.83
N ILE A 51 1.52 -0.64 -11.77
CA ILE A 51 1.23 -1.10 -10.41
C ILE A 51 -0.14 -0.59 -9.98
N GLY A 52 -0.95 -1.48 -9.40
CA GLY A 52 -2.17 -1.13 -8.71
C GLY A 52 -1.96 -1.12 -7.20
N LEU A 53 -2.59 -0.16 -6.52
CA LEU A 53 -2.65 -0.07 -5.06
C LEU A 53 -4.09 0.11 -4.62
N ALA A 54 -4.53 -0.67 -3.63
CA ALA A 54 -5.80 -0.47 -2.96
C ALA A 54 -5.62 -0.59 -1.44
N ILE A 55 -6.39 0.20 -0.70
CA ILE A 55 -6.49 0.10 0.75
C ILE A 55 -7.93 -0.25 1.09
N HIS A 56 -8.10 -1.29 1.90
CA HIS A 56 -9.38 -1.73 2.42
C HIS A 56 -9.43 -1.52 3.93
N ASP A 57 -10.58 -1.08 4.45
CA ASP A 57 -10.80 -1.01 5.89
C ASP A 57 -11.07 -2.40 6.50
N GLN A 58 -11.24 -2.43 7.82
CA GLN A 58 -11.58 -3.65 8.58
C GLN A 58 -12.89 -4.33 8.16
N ARG A 59 -13.80 -3.62 7.47
CA ARG A 59 -15.06 -4.15 6.93
C ARG A 59 -14.91 -4.65 5.50
N GLY A 60 -13.71 -4.54 4.92
CA GLY A 60 -13.40 -4.92 3.53
C GLY A 60 -13.75 -3.83 2.51
N ALA A 61 -14.27 -2.68 2.94
CA ALA A 61 -14.59 -1.60 2.02
C ALA A 61 -13.32 -0.96 1.46
N THR A 62 -13.24 -0.78 0.15
CA THR A 62 -12.14 -0.04 -0.49
C THR A 62 -12.25 1.43 -0.11
N VAL A 63 -11.31 1.91 0.71
CA VAL A 63 -11.24 3.30 1.17
C VAL A 63 -10.27 4.14 0.34
N CYS A 64 -9.40 3.50 -0.44
CA CYS A 64 -8.61 4.14 -1.48
C CYS A 64 -8.24 3.13 -2.57
N ARG A 65 -8.14 3.61 -3.80
CA ARG A 65 -7.64 2.86 -4.94
C ARG A 65 -6.89 3.79 -5.87
N ASP A 66 -5.72 3.34 -6.28
CA ASP A 66 -4.90 3.94 -7.32
C ASP A 66 -4.48 2.83 -8.30
N GLY A 67 -4.59 3.12 -9.58
CA GLY A 67 -4.23 2.21 -10.65
C GLY A 67 -4.28 2.93 -11.99
N PHE A 68 -3.80 4.17 -12.02
CA PHE A 68 -3.89 5.09 -13.17
C PHE A 68 -2.95 4.74 -14.33
N GLY A 69 -2.49 3.49 -14.41
CA GLY A 69 -1.58 3.03 -15.48
C GLY A 69 -0.18 3.59 -15.32
N ASP A 70 0.29 3.69 -14.08
CA ASP A 70 1.65 4.09 -13.75
C ASP A 70 2.34 3.07 -12.83
N HIS A 71 3.62 3.28 -12.58
CA HIS A 71 4.45 2.42 -11.74
C HIS A 71 4.64 2.99 -10.32
N TYR A 72 3.91 4.03 -9.91
CA TYR A 72 4.12 4.72 -8.62
C TYR A 72 2.81 5.12 -7.91
N PRO A 73 1.81 4.23 -7.80
CA PRO A 73 0.54 4.58 -7.17
C PRO A 73 0.68 5.00 -5.71
N VAL A 74 -0.12 5.99 -5.30
CA VAL A 74 -0.15 6.54 -3.94
C VAL A 74 -1.58 6.63 -3.42
N CYS A 75 -1.83 5.99 -2.29
CA CYS A 75 -3.08 6.11 -1.55
C CYS A 75 -2.95 7.03 -0.34
N THR A 76 -3.87 7.98 -0.20
CA THR A 76 -4.01 8.84 0.99
C THR A 76 -5.39 8.62 1.59
N VAL A 77 -5.44 8.13 2.83
CA VAL A 77 -6.67 7.79 3.56
C VAL A 77 -6.74 8.62 4.83
N SER A 78 -7.79 9.43 4.96
CA SER A 78 -8.14 10.08 6.22
C SER A 78 -9.09 9.19 7.01
N SER A 79 -8.59 8.40 7.96
CA SER A 79 -9.44 7.59 8.83
C SER A 79 -9.50 8.15 10.24
N ARG A 80 -10.68 8.66 10.63
CA ARG A 80 -10.94 9.05 12.02
C ARG A 80 -10.87 7.85 12.97
N ALA A 81 -11.21 6.66 12.49
CA ALA A 81 -11.30 5.45 13.31
C ALA A 81 -9.94 4.75 13.50
N GLY A 82 -8.99 4.92 12.56
CA GLY A 82 -7.76 4.13 12.55
C GLY A 82 -8.04 2.63 12.44
N GLY A 83 -7.12 1.83 12.99
CA GLY A 83 -7.25 0.38 13.10
C GLY A 83 -6.71 -0.38 11.90
N LYS A 84 -7.06 -1.66 11.84
CA LYS A 84 -6.54 -2.59 10.84
C LYS A 84 -7.00 -2.21 9.44
N MET A 85 -6.05 -1.99 8.55
CA MET A 85 -6.28 -1.76 7.13
C MET A 85 -5.51 -2.76 6.30
N ARG A 86 -6.10 -3.25 5.22
CA ARG A 86 -5.44 -4.15 4.27
C ARG A 86 -4.91 -3.35 3.11
N VAL A 87 -3.59 -3.45 2.89
CA VAL A 87 -2.92 -2.94 1.70
C VAL A 87 -2.89 -4.07 0.67
N ALA A 88 -3.39 -3.80 -0.53
CA ALA A 88 -3.37 -4.71 -1.66
C ALA A 88 -2.61 -4.06 -2.81
N ILE A 89 -1.54 -4.71 -3.27
CA ILE A 89 -0.72 -4.26 -4.39
C ILE A 89 -0.79 -5.32 -5.49
N SER A 90 -0.89 -4.89 -6.75
CA SER A 90 -0.94 -5.79 -7.89
C SER A 90 0.02 -5.32 -8.98
N ASN A 91 0.84 -6.23 -9.50
CA ASN A 91 1.49 -6.02 -10.79
C ASN A 91 0.44 -6.24 -11.88
N ARG A 92 0.15 -5.20 -12.67
CA ARG A 92 -0.90 -5.25 -13.70
C ARG A 92 -0.39 -5.59 -15.08
N GLY A 93 0.92 -5.75 -15.29
CA GLY A 93 1.50 -6.10 -16.58
C GLY A 93 2.01 -7.54 -16.68
N ASP A 94 2.69 -7.80 -17.79
CA ASP A 94 3.11 -9.14 -18.22
C ASP A 94 4.60 -9.45 -17.95
N VAL A 95 5.30 -8.54 -17.29
CA VAL A 95 6.69 -8.69 -16.82
C VAL A 95 6.75 -8.62 -15.30
N TRP A 96 7.81 -9.16 -14.71
CA TRP A 96 8.06 -9.00 -13.28
C TRP A 96 8.49 -7.57 -12.95
N THR A 97 8.42 -7.17 -11.68
CA THR A 97 8.87 -5.85 -11.20
C THR A 97 9.36 -5.94 -9.77
N THR A 98 10.36 -5.13 -9.42
CA THR A 98 10.75 -4.88 -8.03
C THR A 98 10.03 -3.66 -7.50
N LEU A 99 9.36 -3.84 -6.37
CA LEU A 99 8.54 -2.82 -5.74
C LEU A 99 9.12 -2.39 -4.40
N GLN A 100 9.25 -1.08 -4.16
CA GLN A 100 9.45 -0.50 -2.84
C GLN A 100 8.13 0.04 -2.29
N VAL A 101 7.80 -0.28 -1.04
CA VAL A 101 6.62 0.25 -0.34
C VAL A 101 7.05 1.18 0.78
N LEU A 102 6.46 2.37 0.79
CA LEU A 102 6.70 3.43 1.76
C LEU A 102 5.39 3.89 2.41
N SER A 103 5.45 4.30 3.68
CA SER A 103 4.34 5.02 4.30
C SER A 103 4.82 6.16 5.19
N ASN A 104 3.86 6.92 5.72
CA ASN A 104 4.07 7.75 6.89
C ASN A 104 3.78 7.00 8.20
#